data_AF-F1LH46-F1
#
_entry.id   AF-F1LH46-F1
#
_cell.length_a   1.000
_cell.length_b   1.000
_cell.length_c   1.000
_cell.angle_alpha   90.00
_cell.angle_beta   90.00
_cell.angle_gamma   90.00
#
_symmetry.space_group_name_H-M   'P 1'
#
loop_
_entity.id
_entity.type
_entity.pdbx_description
1 polymer ?
#
loop_
_entity_poly.entity_id
_entity_poly.type
_entity_poly.pdbx_seq_one_letter_code
_entity_poly.pdbx_strand_id
1 'polypeptide(L)'
;MWHVYNLVRVGDTLRCQTIRKVTTETSTGTTSSQRVHTTLSVCVETVDFDAVACTLHLKGKNVVENEHVKMGQYHTLDLMLGKKFQLSKPYWDSIDLDRLSLALDVTQHADVAAVVMHEGLAHVCLLTAAMTIVRANEEKICGFSRFRQGT
;
A
#
# COMPACT_ATOMS: atom_id res chain seq x y z
N MET A 1 -2.36 4.10 -6.12
CA MET A 1 -2.00 3.96 -4.68
C MET A 1 -0.92 4.95 -4.26
N TRP A 2 0.14 5.15 -5.05
CA TRP A 2 1.17 6.19 -4.80
C TRP A 2 0.61 7.59 -4.53
N HIS A 3 -0.38 8.05 -5.31
CA HIS A 3 -1.00 9.36 -5.05
C HIS A 3 -1.67 9.43 -3.67
N VAL A 4 -2.31 8.34 -3.21
CA VAL A 4 -2.95 8.26 -1.89
C VAL A 4 -1.91 8.27 -0.78
N TYR A 5 -0.79 7.56 -0.95
CA TYR A 5 0.34 7.59 -0.01
C TYR A 5 0.83 9.03 0.23
N ASN A 6 0.99 9.80 -0.85
CA ASN A 6 1.42 11.19 -0.77
C ASN A 6 0.31 12.17 -0.35
N LEU A 7 -0.95 11.73 -0.34
CA LEU A 7 -2.07 12.54 0.08
C LEU A 7 -2.30 12.42 1.59
N VAL A 8 -2.20 11.20 2.14
CA VAL A 8 -2.45 10.94 3.55
C VAL A 8 -1.27 11.43 4.40
N ARG A 9 -1.55 12.20 5.45
CA ARG A 9 -0.58 12.70 6.42
C ARG A 9 -0.94 12.24 7.83
N VAL A 10 0.05 12.27 8.72
CA VAL A 10 -0.16 11.99 10.15
C VAL A 10 -1.14 13.02 10.73
N GLY A 11 -2.12 12.54 11.50
CA GLY A 11 -3.21 13.36 12.06
C GLY A 11 -4.47 13.40 11.19
N ASP A 12 -4.43 12.91 9.95
CA ASP A 12 -5.63 12.78 9.13
C ASP A 12 -6.54 11.67 9.64
N THR A 13 -7.85 11.79 9.40
CA THR A 13 -8.81 10.73 9.74
C THR A 13 -9.22 9.97 8.49
N LEU A 14 -9.04 8.65 8.52
CA LEU A 14 -9.39 7.77 7.42
C LEU A 14 -10.46 6.76 7.83
N ARG A 15 -11.53 6.68 7.05
CA ARG A 15 -12.62 5.74 7.24
C ARG A 15 -12.63 4.70 6.13
N CYS A 16 -12.53 3.43 6.50
CA CYS A 16 -12.52 2.32 5.53
C CYS A 16 -13.12 1.05 6.14
N GLN A 17 -13.61 0.17 5.27
CA GLN A 17 -13.98 -1.20 5.64
C GLN A 17 -12.73 -2.05 5.88
N THR A 18 -12.73 -2.75 7.01
CA THR A 18 -11.65 -3.65 7.44
C THR A 18 -12.25 -4.90 8.08
N ILE A 19 -11.42 -5.92 8.27
CA ILE A 19 -11.82 -7.19 8.87
C ILE A 19 -11.12 -7.30 10.21
N ARG A 20 -11.89 -7.48 11.29
CA ARG A 20 -11.36 -7.68 12.64
C ARG A 20 -11.71 -9.06 13.15
N LYS A 21 -10.72 -9.76 13.73
CA LYS A 21 -10.96 -10.95 14.53
C LYS A 21 -11.45 -10.51 15.91
N VAL A 22 -12.69 -10.83 16.23
CA VAL A 22 -13.32 -10.60 17.53
C VAL A 22 -13.30 -11.92 18.28
N THR A 23 -12.74 -11.91 19.49
CA THR A 23 -12.78 -13.06 20.40
C THR A 23 -13.82 -12.77 21.45
N THR A 24 -14.83 -13.62 21.54
CA THR A 24 -15.89 -13.53 22.54
C THR A 24 -15.71 -14.68 23.52
N GLU A 25 -15.64 -14.35 24.80
CA GLU A 25 -15.62 -15.33 25.88
C GLU A 25 -17.06 -15.58 26.34
N THR A 26 -17.48 -16.84 26.30
CA THR A 26 -18.82 -17.25 26.72
C THR A 26 -18.80 -17.56 28.22
N SER A 27 -19.92 -17.43 28.93
CA SER A 27 -20.02 -17.67 30.40
C SER A 27 -19.60 -19.08 30.84
N THR A 28 -19.55 -20.04 29.91
CA THR A 28 -19.04 -21.41 30.07
C THR A 28 -17.52 -21.56 29.92
N GLY A 29 -16.77 -20.46 29.74
CA GLY A 29 -15.30 -20.48 29.61
C GLY A 29 -14.77 -20.83 28.22
N THR A 30 -15.65 -21.14 27.26
CA THR A 30 -15.25 -21.40 25.87
C THR A 30 -15.02 -20.08 25.13
N THR A 31 -13.82 -19.94 24.55
CA THR A 31 -13.46 -18.79 23.70
C THR A 31 -13.81 -19.11 22.25
N SER A 32 -14.68 -18.29 21.64
CA SER A 32 -15.01 -18.40 20.22
C SER A 32 -14.45 -17.18 19.48
N SER A 33 -13.85 -17.41 18.33
CA SER A 33 -13.27 -16.33 17.53
C SER A 33 -13.96 -16.22 16.17
N GLN A 34 -14.46 -15.04 15.85
CA GLN A 34 -15.14 -14.74 14.60
C GLN A 34 -14.45 -13.57 13.88
N ARG A 35 -14.40 -13.63 12.54
CA ARG A 35 -13.92 -12.51 11.71
C ARG A 35 -15.12 -11.70 11.26
N VAL A 36 -15.17 -10.43 11.66
CA VAL A 36 -16.28 -9.52 11.35
C VAL A 36 -15.79 -8.42 10.43
N HIS A 37 -16.60 -8.07 9.44
CA HIS A 37 -16.38 -6.90 8.59
C HIS A 37 -16.91 -5.67 9.29
N THR A 38 -16.08 -4.66 9.44
CA THR A 38 -16.41 -3.45 10.19
C THR A 38 -15.85 -2.24 9.48
N THR A 39 -16.59 -1.14 9.52
CA THR A 39 -16.09 0.14 9.02
C THR A 39 -15.48 0.91 10.20
N LEU A 40 -14.17 1.14 10.18
CA LEU A 40 -13.47 1.87 11.23
C LEU A 40 -13.03 3.24 10.72
N SER A 41 -13.02 4.22 11.63
CA SER A 41 -12.52 5.57 11.38
C SER A 41 -11.29 5.79 12.25
N VAL A 42 -10.12 5.79 11.63
CA VAL A 42 -8.83 5.77 12.31
C VAL A 42 -8.10 7.09 12.08
N CYS A 43 -7.60 7.70 13.15
CA CYS A 43 -6.65 8.81 13.08
C CYS A 43 -5.26 8.26 12.80
N VAL A 44 -4.69 8.64 11.66
CA VAL A 44 -3.44 8.10 11.12
C VAL A 44 -2.25 8.57 11.94
N GLU A 45 -1.45 7.62 12.42
CA GLU A 45 -0.19 7.88 13.11
C GLU A 45 1.02 7.45 12.29
N THR A 46 0.94 6.33 11.57
CA THR A 46 1.99 5.87 10.64
C THR A 46 1.39 5.42 9.31
N VAL A 47 2.17 5.60 8.24
CA VAL A 47 1.79 5.28 6.87
C VAL A 47 2.92 4.50 6.23
N ASP A 48 2.66 3.26 5.87
CA ASP A 48 3.61 2.36 5.21
C ASP A 48 3.08 1.98 3.83
N PHE A 49 3.89 2.13 2.79
CA PHE A 49 3.51 1.82 1.41
C PHE A 49 4.35 0.65 0.87
N ASP A 50 3.66 -0.40 0.41
CA ASP A 50 4.27 -1.50 -0.32
C ASP A 50 4.09 -1.26 -1.83
N ALA A 51 5.20 -0.95 -2.51
CA ALA A 51 5.23 -0.72 -3.95
C ALA A 51 5.00 -1.99 -4.78
N VAL A 52 5.38 -3.16 -4.25
CA VAL A 52 5.25 -4.45 -4.95
C VAL A 52 3.81 -4.94 -4.88
N ALA A 53 3.23 -4.95 -3.68
CA ALA A 53 1.83 -5.34 -3.47
C ALA A 53 0.84 -4.20 -3.80
N CYS A 54 1.33 -3.00 -4.12
CA CYS A 54 0.52 -1.80 -4.34
C CYS A 54 -0.51 -1.58 -3.21
N THR A 55 -0.10 -1.82 -1.97
CA THR A 55 -0.96 -1.80 -0.77
C THR A 55 -0.45 -0.73 0.19
N LEU A 56 -1.38 -0.04 0.85
CA LEU A 56 -1.07 0.99 1.84
C LEU A 56 -1.55 0.53 3.23
N HIS A 57 -0.63 0.48 4.18
CA HIS A 57 -0.90 0.14 5.57
C HIS A 57 -0.91 1.41 6.41
N LEU A 58 -2.06 1.70 7.01
CA LEU A 58 -2.28 2.89 7.81
C LEU A 58 -2.53 2.48 9.25
N LYS A 59 -1.58 2.75 10.14
CA LYS A 59 -1.74 2.46 11.57
C LYS A 59 -2.21 3.70 12.30
N GLY A 60 -3.14 3.51 13.22
CA GLY A 60 -3.62 4.60 14.03
C GLY A 60 -4.62 4.18 15.09
N LYS A 61 -5.25 5.16 15.73
CA LYS A 61 -6.25 4.96 16.77
C LYS A 61 -7.66 5.16 16.22
N ASN A 62 -8.59 4.32 16.65
CA ASN A 62 -10.00 4.47 16.33
C ASN A 62 -10.58 5.72 17.02
N VAL A 63 -11.19 6.63 16.24
CA VAL A 63 -11.76 7.89 16.73
C VAL A 63 -13.26 7.78 16.99
N VAL A 64 -13.94 6.85 16.31
CA VAL A 64 -15.40 6.69 16.37
C VAL A 64 -15.73 5.39 17.09
N GLU A 65 -16.67 5.43 18.03
CA GLU A 65 -17.12 4.23 18.72
C GLU A 65 -17.67 3.18 17.74
N ASN A 66 -17.34 1.91 18.00
CA ASN A 66 -17.75 0.80 17.16
C ASN A 66 -18.10 -0.41 18.03
N GLU A 67 -19.03 -1.25 17.56
CA GLU A 67 -19.50 -2.45 18.27
C GLU A 67 -18.37 -3.44 18.59
N HIS A 68 -17.33 -3.47 17.75
CA HIS A 68 -16.24 -4.45 17.86
C HIS A 68 -14.87 -3.83 18.21
N VAL A 69 -14.76 -2.51 18.23
CA VAL A 69 -13.48 -1.80 18.46
C VAL A 69 -13.74 -0.60 19.35
N LYS A 70 -13.10 -0.60 20.52
CA LYS A 70 -13.24 0.49 21.49
C LYS A 70 -12.63 1.78 20.93
N MET A 71 -13.15 2.93 21.38
CA MET A 71 -12.54 4.22 21.07
C MET A 71 -11.10 4.26 21.61
N GLY A 72 -10.17 4.82 20.83
CA GLY A 72 -8.75 4.91 21.18
C GLY A 72 -7.94 3.62 20.97
N GLN A 73 -8.59 2.51 20.59
CA GLN A 73 -7.89 1.26 20.30
C GLN A 73 -7.11 1.37 18.99
N TYR A 74 -5.89 0.84 18.98
CA TYR A 74 -5.07 0.79 17.77
C TYR A 74 -5.60 -0.23 16.76
N HIS A 75 -5.60 0.17 15.50
CA HIS A 75 -5.91 -0.70 14.37
C HIS A 75 -5.09 -0.30 13.14
N THR A 76 -4.80 -1.27 12.28
CA THR A 76 -4.14 -1.04 10.99
C THR A 76 -5.17 -1.22 9.87
N LEU A 77 -5.33 -0.18 9.05
CA LEU A 77 -6.19 -0.21 7.86
C LEU A 77 -5.36 -0.52 6.62
N ASP A 78 -5.72 -1.59 5.93
CA ASP A 78 -5.11 -1.99 4.67
C ASP A 78 -5.96 -1.48 3.49
N LEU A 79 -5.46 -0.44 2.84
CA LEU A 79 -6.03 0.06 1.60
C LEU A 79 -5.41 -0.70 0.42
N MET A 80 -6.30 -1.20 -0.44
CA MET A 80 -5.96 -1.92 -1.66
C MET A 80 -6.73 -1.32 -2.82
N LEU A 81 -6.28 -1.58 -4.04
CA LEU A 81 -7.02 -1.23 -5.25
C LEU A 81 -8.44 -1.82 -5.20
N GLY A 82 -9.44 -1.03 -5.60
CA GLY A 82 -10.85 -1.44 -5.60
C GLY A 82 -11.59 -1.30 -4.27
N LYS A 83 -10.89 -1.04 -3.15
CA LYS A 83 -11.55 -0.70 -1.88
C LYS A 83 -11.91 0.78 -1.83
N LYS A 84 -13.15 1.06 -1.45
CA LYS A 84 -13.62 2.43 -1.19
C LYS A 84 -13.13 2.87 0.19
N PHE A 85 -12.62 4.09 0.26
CA PHE A 85 -12.22 4.73 1.51
C PHE A 85 -12.66 6.20 1.50
N GLN A 86 -12.72 6.80 2.68
CA GLN A 86 -13.02 8.20 2.87
C GLN A 86 -11.87 8.83 3.67
N LEU A 87 -11.22 9.84 3.10
CA LEU A 87 -10.17 10.61 3.74
C LEU A 87 -10.74 11.96 4.19
N SER A 88 -10.58 12.26 5.48
CA SER A 88 -10.97 13.54 6.07
C SER A 88 -9.73 14.24 6.58
N LYS A 89 -9.46 15.43 6.04
CA LYS A 89 -8.35 16.30 6.42
C LYS A 89 -8.90 17.55 7.11
N PRO A 90 -8.16 18.14 8.06
CA PRO A 90 -8.55 19.43 8.63
C PRO A 90 -8.50 20.57 7.61
N TYR A 91 -7.53 20.52 6.69
CA TYR A 91 -7.37 21.49 5.61
C TYR A 91 -6.88 20.77 4.35
N TRP A 92 -7.34 21.25 3.19
CA TRP A 92 -6.91 20.78 1.88
C TRP A 92 -6.07 21.86 1.20
N ASP A 93 -4.80 21.54 0.95
CA ASP A 93 -3.90 22.46 0.26
C ASP A 93 -4.15 22.44 -1.26
N SER A 94 -3.73 23.48 -1.98
CA SER A 94 -3.75 23.48 -3.45
C SER A 94 -2.95 22.32 -4.05
N ILE A 95 -1.81 21.98 -3.43
CA ILE A 95 -0.97 20.83 -3.82
C ILE A 95 -1.73 19.50 -3.69
N ASP A 96 -2.56 19.37 -2.65
CA ASP A 96 -3.35 18.15 -2.45
C ASP A 96 -4.45 18.03 -3.51
N LEU A 97 -5.06 19.15 -3.91
CA LEU A 97 -6.06 19.21 -4.98
C LEU A 97 -5.45 18.95 -6.37
N ASP A 98 -4.28 19.54 -6.66
CA ASP A 98 -3.56 19.29 -7.91
C ASP A 98 -3.11 17.83 -8.02
N ARG A 99 -2.71 17.23 -6.89
CA ARG A 99 -2.40 15.79 -6.85
C ARG A 99 -3.64 14.92 -7.08
N LEU A 100 -4.79 15.35 -6.57
CA LEU A 100 -6.05 14.65 -6.80
C LEU A 100 -6.47 14.76 -8.27
N SER A 101 -6.32 15.93 -8.90
CA SER A 101 -6.63 16.09 -10.33
C SER A 101 -5.72 15.22 -11.19
N LEU A 102 -4.41 15.18 -10.89
CA LEU A 102 -3.46 14.29 -11.54
C LEU A 102 -3.83 12.80 -11.37
N ALA A 103 -4.30 12.41 -10.19
CA ALA A 103 -4.67 11.02 -9.91
C ALA A 103 -6.00 10.60 -10.58
N LEU A 104 -6.85 11.55 -10.96
CA LEU A 104 -8.14 11.33 -11.63
C LEU A 104 -8.04 11.40 -13.16
N ASP A 105 -6.95 11.96 -13.69
CA ASP A 105 -6.75 12.08 -15.13
C ASP A 105 -6.36 10.72 -15.75
N VAL A 106 -7.33 10.12 -16.44
CA VAL A 106 -7.21 8.80 -17.07
C VAL A 106 -6.24 8.82 -18.26
N THR A 107 -5.96 10.01 -18.83
CA THR A 107 -5.13 10.13 -20.04
C THR A 107 -3.63 9.90 -19.79
N GLN A 108 -3.19 9.99 -18.54
CA GLN A 108 -1.78 9.88 -18.13
C GLN A 108 -1.31 8.43 -17.90
N HIS A 109 -2.17 7.42 -18.08
CA HIS A 109 -1.89 6.02 -17.72
C HIS A 109 -1.21 5.17 -18.81
N ALA A 110 -0.11 5.64 -19.39
CA ALA A 110 0.73 4.80 -20.23
C ALA A 110 1.84 4.13 -19.40
N ASP A 111 1.72 2.81 -19.21
CA ASP A 111 2.79 2.02 -18.58
C ASP A 111 3.82 1.58 -19.64
N VAL A 112 5.10 1.77 -19.34
CA VAL A 112 6.22 1.45 -20.23
C VAL A 112 7.10 0.39 -19.57
N ALA A 113 7.34 -0.72 -20.26
CA ALA A 113 8.33 -1.70 -19.81
C ALA A 113 9.74 -1.30 -20.28
N ALA A 114 10.72 -1.39 -19.39
CA ALA A 114 12.13 -1.14 -19.69
C ALA A 114 12.97 -2.31 -19.18
N VAL A 115 13.94 -2.77 -20.00
CA VAL A 115 14.88 -3.82 -19.61
C VAL A 115 16.30 -3.27 -19.74
N VAL A 116 17.02 -3.24 -18.61
CA VAL A 116 18.42 -2.82 -18.55
C VAL A 116 19.27 -4.07 -18.42
N MET A 117 20.20 -4.27 -19.36
CA MET A 117 21.08 -5.43 -19.37
C MET A 117 22.54 -5.00 -19.38
N HIS A 118 23.34 -5.67 -18.56
CA HIS A 118 24.80 -5.62 -18.57
C HIS A 118 25.34 -7.06 -18.58
N GLU A 119 26.65 -7.24 -18.76
CA GLU A 119 27.24 -8.58 -18.69
C GLU A 119 26.92 -9.21 -17.33
N GLY A 120 26.18 -10.32 -17.36
CA GLY A 120 25.77 -11.04 -16.16
C GLY A 120 24.69 -10.39 -15.30
N LEU A 121 24.06 -9.28 -15.73
CA LEU A 121 22.99 -8.62 -14.99
C LEU A 121 21.83 -8.25 -15.92
N ALA A 122 20.61 -8.50 -15.47
CA ALA A 122 19.42 -8.00 -16.14
C ALA A 122 18.39 -7.48 -15.12
N HIS A 123 17.97 -6.23 -15.31
CA HIS A 123 16.89 -5.61 -14.55
C HIS A 123 15.68 -5.40 -15.45
N VAL A 124 14.57 -6.02 -15.08
CA VAL A 124 13.28 -5.82 -15.74
C VAL A 124 12.48 -4.83 -14.92
N CYS A 125 12.21 -3.65 -15.48
CA CYS A 125 11.53 -2.54 -14.84
C CYS A 125 10.20 -2.25 -15.52
N LEU A 126 9.17 -1.96 -14.72
CA LEU A 126 7.90 -1.40 -15.17
C LEU A 126 7.85 0.06 -14.75
N LEU A 127 7.90 0.96 -15.73
CA LEU A 127 7.75 2.40 -15.55
C LEU A 127 6.26 2.73 -15.65
N THR A 128 5.65 3.08 -14.53
CA THR A 128 4.31 3.67 -14.49
C THR A 128 4.43 5.19 -14.42
N ALA A 129 3.36 5.91 -14.75
CA ALA A 129 3.36 7.39 -14.71
C ALA A 129 3.78 7.99 -13.34
N ALA A 130 3.61 7.23 -12.26
CA ALA A 130 3.87 7.68 -10.89
C ALA A 130 5.08 7.01 -10.23
N MET A 131 5.48 5.80 -10.65
CA MET A 131 6.56 5.04 -10.01
C MET A 131 7.25 4.07 -10.97
N THR A 132 8.54 3.79 -10.72
CA THR A 132 9.28 2.71 -11.37
C THR A 132 9.33 1.50 -10.47
N ILE A 133 8.90 0.34 -10.96
CA ILE A 133 8.88 -0.92 -10.22
C ILE A 133 9.87 -1.88 -10.86
N VAL A 134 10.91 -2.31 -10.14
CA VAL A 134 11.78 -3.41 -10.60
C VAL A 134 11.04 -4.72 -10.35
N ARG A 135 10.75 -5.47 -11.42
CA ARG A 135 9.98 -6.72 -11.38
C ARG A 135 10.87 -7.94 -11.27
N ALA A 136 12.05 -7.90 -11.88
CA ALA A 136 13.03 -8.97 -11.79
C ALA A 136 14.44 -8.35 -11.78
N ASN A 137 15.29 -8.95 -10.97
CA ASN A 137 16.72 -8.71 -10.98
C ASN A 137 17.38 -10.08 -11.14
N GLU A 138 17.96 -10.31 -12.31
CA GLU A 138 18.65 -11.56 -12.63
C GLU A 138 20.15 -11.30 -12.65
N GLU A 139 20.87 -12.06 -11.83
CA GLU A 139 22.33 -12.05 -11.79
C GLU A 139 22.85 -13.41 -12.24
N LYS A 140 23.74 -13.40 -13.23
CA LYS A 140 24.38 -14.58 -13.77
C LYS A 140 25.87 -14.34 -13.91
N ILE A 141 26.68 -15.22 -13.34
CA ILE A 141 28.12 -15.20 -13.55
C ILE A 141 28.39 -15.55 -15.03
N CYS A 142 28.75 -14.55 -15.83
CA CYS A 142 29.22 -14.79 -17.19
C CYS A 142 30.62 -15.40 -17.12
N GLY A 143 30.72 -16.69 -17.43
CA GLY A 143 32.01 -17.37 -17.56
C GLY A 143 32.75 -16.85 -18.78
N PHE A 144 33.95 -16.29 -18.58
CA PHE A 144 34.87 -15.98 -19.67
C PHE A 144 35.27 -17.29 -20.37
N SER A 145 34.73 -17.55 -21.57
CA SER A 145 35.31 -18.55 -22.45
C SER A 145 36.64 -18.00 -22.96
N ARG A 146 37.74 -18.38 -22.28
CA ARG A 146 39.09 -18.25 -22.86
C ARG A 146 39.09 -19.03 -24.17
N PHE A 147 38.97 -18.35 -25.30
CA PHE A 147 39.37 -18.89 -26.59
C PHE A 147 40.85 -19.27 -26.45
N ARG A 148 41.12 -20.58 -26.29
CA ARG A 148 42.47 -21.12 -26.48
C ARG A 148 42.84 -20.81 -27.92
N GLN A 149 43.76 -19.86 -28.13
CA GLN A 149 44.44 -19.73 -29.41
C GLN A 149 45.15 -21.07 -29.67
N GLY A 150 44.69 -21.78 -30.69
CA GLY A 150 45.34 -22.99 -31.17
C GLY A 150 46.66 -22.62 -31.84
N THR A 151 47.74 -23.23 -31.36
CA THR A 151 49.00 -23.44 -32.11
C THR A 151 48.92 -24.74 -32.88
#